data_AF-B6U5B9-F1
#
_entry.id   AF-B6U5B9-F1
#
_cell.length_a   1.000
_cell.length_b   1.000
_cell.length_c   1.000
_cell.angle_alpha   90.00
_cell.angle_beta   90.00
_cell.angle_gamma   90.00
#
_symmetry.space_group_name_H-M   'P 1'
#
loop_
_entity.id
_entity.type
_entity.pdbx_description
1 polymer ?
#
loop_
_entity_poly.entity_id
_entity_poly.type
_entity_poly.pdbx_seq_one_letter_code
_entity_poly.pdbx_strand_id
1 'polypeptide(L)'
;MLISPRLAAPAASRTSPSPSLPTTTPTRPGIRGRRRSGFDAPVDAASLRHGDRTRPALRFTYPAPSASVTTTSSPEPIDCRLDSDELGRLYREHNPEAAVSLLDEMLQRGSAEQLEPEEQAALLQVCADTWSLPSLRRAHRLLTSTSGSAIPAPVLHRIATLYLKLGARGDARRVLEERTRRRPAREDDAAVQAKRREAYTKVRELHAQIRAAGYVPDTRYVLHDIDEDAKARALMYHSERLAIAFGLVSTPPGTPLRVMKNLRICGDCHNAVKLIAKVAGREIVVRDNKRFHHFKDGACSCGDYW
;
A
#
# COMPACT_ATOMS: atom_id res chain seq x y z
N MET A 1 1.66 9.05 -5.85
CA MET A 1 1.86 10.41 -6.42
C MET A 1 0.89 10.57 -7.56
N LEU A 2 0.02 11.58 -7.51
CA LEU A 2 -0.90 11.88 -8.60
C LEU A 2 -0.32 13.04 -9.41
N ILE A 3 -0.10 12.82 -10.71
CA ILE A 3 0.27 13.86 -11.67
C ILE A 3 -0.99 14.11 -12.51
N SER A 4 -1.56 15.31 -12.40
CA SER A 4 -2.74 15.69 -13.17
C SER A 4 -2.38 16.72 -14.23
N PRO A 5 -2.45 16.39 -15.53
CA PRO A 5 -2.38 17.38 -16.59
C PRO A 5 -3.77 18.03 -16.72
N ARG A 6 -3.92 19.28 -16.28
CA ARG A 6 -5.07 20.10 -16.71
C ARG A 6 -4.62 20.94 -17.89
N LEU A 7 -5.22 20.73 -19.06
CA LEU A 7 -5.18 21.71 -20.15
C LEU A 7 -5.83 23.00 -19.65
N ALA A 8 -5.09 24.09 -19.65
CA ALA A 8 -5.66 25.42 -19.50
C ALA A 8 -6.27 25.83 -20.84
N ALA A 9 -7.55 26.23 -20.83
CA ALA A 9 -8.21 26.85 -21.97
C ALA A 9 -7.56 28.23 -22.29
N PRO A 10 -7.58 28.68 -23.56
CA PRO A 10 -6.93 29.93 -23.95
C PRO A 10 -7.68 31.13 -23.35
N ALA A 11 -6.92 32.02 -22.71
CA ALA A 11 -7.42 33.30 -22.22
C ALA A 11 -7.74 34.23 -23.40
N ALA A 12 -8.98 34.69 -23.48
CA ALA A 12 -9.41 35.71 -24.41
C ALA A 12 -8.70 37.04 -24.11
N SER A 13 -8.15 37.64 -25.16
CA SER A 13 -7.59 38.98 -25.19
C SER A 13 -8.63 40.02 -24.74
N ARG A 14 -8.32 40.76 -23.68
CA ARG A 14 -8.93 42.06 -23.42
C ARG A 14 -7.85 43.08 -23.10
N THR A 15 -7.89 44.13 -23.89
CA THR A 15 -7.09 45.34 -23.89
C THR A 15 -7.19 46.11 -22.56
N SER A 16 -6.09 46.75 -22.22
CA SER A 16 -5.84 47.65 -21.07
C SER A 16 -6.80 48.87 -21.05
N PRO A 17 -6.87 49.62 -19.92
CA PRO A 17 -5.87 50.68 -19.70
C PRO A 17 -5.38 50.83 -18.24
N SER A 18 -4.17 51.38 -18.12
CA SER A 18 -3.50 51.87 -16.89
C SER A 18 -4.36 52.89 -16.10
N PRO A 19 -4.09 53.10 -14.79
CA PRO A 19 -3.14 54.16 -14.42
C PRO A 19 -2.37 54.00 -13.07
N SER A 20 -1.22 54.68 -13.03
CA SER A 20 -0.54 55.39 -11.91
C SER A 20 -0.40 54.77 -10.50
N LEU A 21 0.87 54.61 -10.12
CA LEU A 21 1.40 54.50 -8.74
C LEU A 21 1.06 55.75 -7.90
N PRO A 22 1.08 55.62 -6.56
CA PRO A 22 2.19 56.27 -5.86
C PRO A 22 2.86 55.44 -4.76
N THR A 23 4.15 55.71 -4.66
CA THR A 23 5.14 55.40 -3.63
C THR A 23 4.64 55.59 -2.19
N THR A 24 4.93 54.64 -1.29
CA THR A 24 5.26 54.91 0.12
C THR A 24 5.86 53.67 0.81
N THR A 25 7.01 53.87 1.45
CA THR A 25 7.63 53.03 2.50
C THR A 25 8.16 53.99 3.57
N PRO A 26 8.62 53.55 4.75
CA PRO A 26 8.16 52.46 5.62
C PRO A 26 8.04 52.94 7.10
N THR A 27 7.36 52.19 7.97
CA THR A 27 7.48 52.41 9.43
C THR A 27 7.46 51.09 10.22
N ARG A 28 8.57 50.80 10.90
CA ARG A 28 8.70 49.83 12.02
C ARG A 28 8.04 50.41 13.27
N PRO A 29 7.48 49.59 14.16
CA PRO A 29 8.18 49.18 15.39
C PRO A 29 7.96 47.68 15.65
N GLY A 30 8.64 46.94 16.52
CA GLY A 30 9.38 47.25 17.74
C GLY A 30 9.26 46.01 18.63
N ILE A 31 10.39 45.58 19.16
CA ILE A 31 10.67 44.41 20.01
C ILE A 31 9.70 44.25 21.19
N ARG A 32 9.34 43.00 21.55
CA ARG A 32 9.30 42.53 22.95
C ARG A 32 9.20 41.00 23.03
N GLY A 33 10.18 40.39 23.71
CA GLY A 33 10.16 38.99 24.07
C GLY A 33 9.34 38.70 25.32
N ARG A 34 9.02 37.43 25.54
CA ARG A 34 8.81 36.88 26.89
C ARG A 34 9.13 35.38 26.93
N ARG A 35 9.86 35.02 27.98
CA ARG A 35 10.32 33.68 28.35
C ARG A 35 9.22 32.89 29.09
N ARG A 36 9.31 31.56 28.94
CA ARG A 36 9.09 30.43 29.88
C ARG A 36 8.16 30.56 31.09
N SER A 37 7.26 29.58 31.22
CA SER A 37 7.01 28.65 32.35
C SER A 37 5.79 27.81 31.96
N GLY A 38 5.68 26.49 32.08
CA GLY A 38 6.01 25.62 33.20
C GLY A 38 4.71 25.20 33.92
N PHE A 39 4.60 23.90 34.25
CA PHE A 39 3.66 23.25 35.19
C PHE A 39 2.43 22.47 34.66
N ASP A 40 2.59 21.15 34.73
CA ASP A 40 1.79 20.14 35.45
C ASP A 40 0.40 19.68 34.98
N ALA A 41 0.32 18.35 34.91
CA ALA A 41 -0.87 17.51 34.89
C ALA A 41 -1.64 17.58 36.22
N PRO A 42 -2.86 17.00 36.28
CA PRO A 42 -2.92 15.72 36.97
C PRO A 42 -3.87 14.67 36.36
N VAL A 43 -3.69 13.46 36.89
CA VAL A 43 -4.37 12.18 36.68
C VAL A 43 -5.44 11.99 37.78
N ASP A 44 -6.22 10.92 37.63
CA ASP A 44 -7.15 10.29 38.59
C ASP A 44 -8.59 10.81 38.58
N ALA A 45 -9.64 10.03 38.82
CA ALA A 45 -9.92 8.59 38.92
C ALA A 45 -11.44 8.50 39.13
N ALA A 46 -12.05 7.33 38.87
CA ALA A 46 -13.07 6.68 39.73
C ALA A 46 -14.06 5.84 38.92
N SER A 47 -14.00 4.54 39.21
CA SER A 47 -15.02 3.52 38.99
C SER A 47 -16.32 3.78 39.79
N LEU A 48 -17.41 3.11 39.41
CA LEU A 48 -18.40 2.41 40.26
C LEU A 48 -19.44 1.76 39.31
N ARG A 49 -19.53 0.40 39.26
CA ARG A 49 -20.57 -0.48 39.87
C ARG A 49 -22.00 -0.23 39.36
N HIS A 50 -22.95 -1.16 39.23
CA HIS A 50 -23.16 -2.62 39.25
C HIS A 50 -24.63 -2.80 38.78
N GLY A 51 -25.03 -3.96 38.26
CA GLY A 51 -26.46 -4.19 37.98
C GLY A 51 -26.79 -5.55 37.40
N ASP A 52 -26.72 -6.57 38.25
CA ASP A 52 -27.20 -7.94 38.04
C ASP A 52 -28.72 -8.00 37.83
N ARG A 53 -29.16 -8.79 36.83
CA ARG A 53 -30.55 -9.29 36.72
C ARG A 53 -30.55 -10.70 36.12
N THR A 54 -30.74 -11.66 37.01
CA THR A 54 -31.12 -13.05 36.79
C THR A 54 -32.56 -13.19 36.25
N ARG A 55 -32.81 -14.17 35.35
CA ARG A 55 -34.06 -14.96 35.21
C ARG A 55 -33.98 -16.02 34.07
N PRO A 56 -34.86 -17.05 34.04
CA PRO A 56 -34.52 -18.41 34.49
C PRO A 56 -34.54 -19.50 33.39
N ALA A 57 -34.03 -20.68 33.75
CA ALA A 57 -33.98 -21.90 32.94
C ALA A 57 -35.35 -22.57 32.76
N LEU A 58 -35.67 -22.94 31.52
CA LEU A 58 -36.79 -23.83 31.20
C LEU A 58 -36.25 -25.23 30.91
N ARG A 59 -36.56 -26.17 31.81
CA ARG A 59 -36.43 -27.61 31.59
C ARG A 59 -37.67 -28.09 30.83
N PHE A 60 -37.46 -28.83 29.76
CA PHE A 60 -38.50 -29.63 29.12
C PHE A 60 -38.07 -31.09 29.17
N THR A 61 -38.92 -31.94 29.74
CA THR A 61 -38.76 -33.39 29.82
C THR A 61 -39.72 -34.09 28.86
N TYR A 62 -39.40 -35.37 28.60
CA TYR A 62 -40.18 -36.47 27.99
C TYR A 62 -39.88 -36.79 26.51
N PRO A 63 -40.10 -38.04 26.05
CA PRO A 63 -39.99 -39.35 26.71
C PRO A 63 -39.07 -40.31 25.91
N ALA A 64 -38.72 -41.46 26.48
CA ALA A 64 -38.08 -42.56 25.73
C ALA A 64 -39.11 -43.34 24.90
N PRO A 65 -38.74 -43.84 23.71
CA PRO A 65 -39.35 -45.05 23.18
C PRO A 65 -38.33 -46.16 22.92
N SER A 66 -38.87 -47.35 23.14
CA SER A 66 -38.35 -48.70 23.01
C SER A 66 -37.81 -49.08 21.62
N ALA A 67 -36.97 -50.11 21.66
CA ALA A 67 -36.31 -50.80 20.56
C ALA A 67 -37.19 -51.16 19.34
N SER A 68 -36.61 -51.12 18.14
CA SER A 68 -36.47 -52.32 17.29
C SER A 68 -35.42 -52.06 16.20
N VAL A 69 -34.44 -52.96 16.11
CA VAL A 69 -33.49 -53.09 15.01
C VAL A 69 -34.18 -53.86 13.89
N THR A 70 -34.22 -53.27 12.69
CA THR A 70 -34.38 -54.04 11.44
C THR A 70 -33.48 -53.44 10.38
N THR A 71 -32.37 -54.12 10.12
CA THR A 71 -31.48 -53.93 8.98
C THR A 71 -32.19 -54.27 7.68
N THR A 72 -32.26 -53.32 6.74
CA THR A 72 -32.33 -53.59 5.31
C THR A 72 -31.51 -52.53 4.58
N SER A 73 -30.48 -53.00 3.88
CA SER A 73 -29.48 -52.26 3.14
C SER A 73 -30.01 -51.70 1.82
N SER A 74 -29.84 -50.40 1.62
CA SER A 74 -29.69 -49.73 0.32
C SER A 74 -28.61 -48.65 0.46
N PRO A 75 -27.76 -48.42 -0.56
CA PRO A 75 -26.68 -47.45 -0.47
C PRO A 75 -27.27 -46.03 -0.55
N GLU A 76 -27.30 -45.32 0.57
CA GLU A 76 -27.68 -43.91 0.62
C GLU A 76 -26.61 -43.03 -0.06
N PRO A 77 -27.00 -41.89 -0.66
CA PRO A 77 -26.05 -40.92 -1.17
C PRO A 77 -25.19 -40.40 -0.01
N ILE A 78 -23.87 -40.47 -0.17
CA ILE A 78 -22.89 -40.07 0.84
C ILE A 78 -23.10 -38.59 1.20
N ASP A 79 -23.39 -38.32 2.47
CA ASP A 79 -23.88 -37.03 2.96
C ASP A 79 -22.73 -36.03 3.17
N CYS A 80 -22.58 -35.08 2.23
CA CYS A 80 -21.59 -33.99 2.30
C CYS A 80 -21.68 -33.12 3.58
N ARG A 81 -22.80 -33.19 4.33
CA ARG A 81 -22.97 -32.46 5.60
C ARG A 81 -22.11 -33.02 6.74
N LEU A 82 -21.85 -34.33 6.72
CA LEU A 82 -21.04 -35.00 7.75
C LEU A 82 -19.55 -34.64 7.63
N ASP A 83 -19.06 -34.45 6.40
CA ASP A 83 -17.66 -34.08 6.14
C ASP A 83 -17.38 -32.63 6.59
N SER A 84 -18.34 -31.70 6.42
CA SER A 84 -18.22 -30.32 6.89
C SER A 84 -18.31 -30.19 8.43
N ASP A 85 -19.18 -30.99 9.06
CA ASP A 85 -19.29 -31.05 10.53
C ASP A 85 -18.04 -31.67 11.18
N GLU A 86 -17.45 -32.70 10.56
CA GLU A 86 -16.19 -33.30 10.98
C GLU A 86 -15.02 -32.33 10.79
N LEU A 87 -14.96 -31.62 9.66
CA LEU A 87 -13.99 -30.57 9.44
C LEU A 87 -14.08 -29.47 10.51
N GLY A 88 -15.31 -29.06 10.89
CA GLY A 88 -15.56 -28.13 11.99
C GLY A 88 -15.20 -28.66 13.38
N ARG A 89 -15.24 -29.98 13.61
CA ARG A 89 -14.70 -30.62 14.83
C ARG A 89 -13.18 -30.60 14.83
N LEU A 90 -12.54 -31.04 13.76
CA LEU A 90 -11.08 -31.07 13.62
C LEU A 90 -10.44 -29.68 13.74
N TYR A 91 -11.14 -28.63 13.29
CA TYR A 91 -10.74 -27.24 13.50
C TYR A 91 -10.81 -26.79 14.96
N ARG A 92 -11.85 -27.20 15.70
CA ARG A 92 -11.95 -26.91 17.15
C ARG A 92 -10.92 -27.67 17.98
N GLU A 93 -10.51 -28.84 17.50
CA GLU A 93 -9.52 -29.69 18.16
C GLU A 93 -8.06 -29.36 17.78
N HIS A 94 -7.84 -28.32 16.95
CA HIS A 94 -6.51 -27.92 16.46
C HIS A 94 -5.71 -29.07 15.83
N ASN A 95 -6.37 -29.99 15.12
CA ASN A 95 -5.71 -31.12 14.47
C ASN A 95 -5.51 -30.86 12.96
N PRO A 96 -4.39 -30.24 12.54
CA PRO A 96 -4.19 -29.80 11.16
C PRO A 96 -4.01 -30.97 10.19
N GLU A 97 -3.44 -32.08 10.64
CA GLU A 97 -3.08 -33.19 9.77
C GLU A 97 -4.32 -33.98 9.39
N ALA A 98 -5.19 -34.24 10.37
CA ALA A 98 -6.51 -34.81 10.12
C ALA A 98 -7.38 -33.87 9.27
N ALA A 99 -7.41 -32.56 9.59
CA ALA A 99 -8.19 -31.60 8.81
C ALA A 99 -7.74 -31.49 7.35
N VAL A 100 -6.42 -31.43 7.11
CA VAL A 100 -5.85 -31.40 5.75
C VAL A 100 -6.10 -32.72 5.01
N SER A 101 -6.05 -33.86 5.70
CA SER A 101 -6.29 -35.17 5.08
C SER A 101 -7.76 -35.37 4.72
N LEU A 102 -8.68 -34.97 5.61
CA LEU A 102 -10.11 -34.99 5.33
C LEU A 102 -10.45 -34.05 4.15
N LEU A 103 -9.84 -32.87 4.09
CA LEU A 103 -9.97 -31.97 2.93
C LEU A 103 -9.46 -32.60 1.64
N ASP A 104 -8.31 -33.30 1.67
CA ASP A 104 -7.76 -34.01 0.50
C ASP A 104 -8.71 -35.13 0.03
N GLU A 105 -9.32 -35.87 0.95
CA GLU A 105 -10.36 -36.87 0.65
C GLU A 105 -11.63 -36.24 0.07
N MET A 106 -12.11 -35.14 0.63
CA MET A 106 -13.26 -34.37 0.10
C MET A 106 -12.98 -33.86 -1.31
N LEU A 107 -11.74 -33.43 -1.58
CA LEU A 107 -11.27 -32.96 -2.89
C LEU A 107 -11.18 -34.07 -3.93
N GLN A 108 -10.67 -35.25 -3.54
CA GLN A 108 -10.56 -36.42 -4.42
C GLN A 108 -11.94 -36.98 -4.82
N ARG A 109 -12.97 -36.78 -3.99
CA ARG A 109 -14.35 -37.23 -4.25
C ARG A 109 -15.14 -36.33 -5.22
N GLY A 110 -14.57 -35.19 -5.65
CA GLY A 110 -15.21 -34.30 -6.64
C GLY A 110 -16.30 -33.38 -6.07
N SER A 111 -16.53 -33.38 -4.76
CA SER A 111 -17.49 -32.47 -4.08
C SER A 111 -16.93 -31.06 -3.82
N ALA A 112 -15.70 -30.79 -4.25
CA ALA A 112 -14.89 -29.66 -3.79
C ALA A 112 -14.77 -28.51 -4.80
N GLU A 113 -15.75 -28.31 -5.67
CA GLU A 113 -15.68 -27.20 -6.63
C GLU A 113 -15.75 -25.81 -5.97
N GLN A 114 -16.13 -25.69 -4.69
CA GLN A 114 -16.22 -24.40 -4.00
C GLN A 114 -15.87 -24.54 -2.51
N LEU A 115 -14.57 -24.60 -2.18
CA LEU A 115 -14.16 -24.29 -0.80
C LEU A 115 -14.48 -22.82 -0.54
N GLU A 116 -15.42 -22.56 0.37
CA GLU A 116 -15.86 -21.21 0.69
C GLU A 116 -14.70 -20.42 1.34
N PRO A 117 -14.66 -19.08 1.20
CA PRO A 117 -13.59 -18.25 1.77
C PRO A 117 -13.38 -18.46 3.28
N GLU A 118 -14.44 -18.87 4.00
CA GLU A 118 -14.39 -19.19 5.43
C GLU A 118 -13.60 -20.48 5.72
N GLU A 119 -13.78 -21.52 4.90
CA GLU A 119 -13.07 -22.80 5.00
C GLU A 119 -11.59 -22.63 4.67
N GLN A 120 -11.29 -21.79 3.66
CA GLN A 120 -9.92 -21.40 3.32
C GLN A 120 -9.23 -20.65 4.47
N ALA A 121 -9.97 -19.75 5.14
CA ALA A 121 -9.44 -18.99 6.27
C ALA A 121 -9.21 -19.90 7.50
N ALA A 122 -10.12 -20.84 7.78
CA ALA A 122 -10.00 -21.82 8.86
C ALA A 122 -8.80 -22.74 8.66
N LEU A 123 -8.62 -23.28 7.44
CA LEU A 123 -7.46 -24.10 7.08
C LEU A 123 -6.13 -23.36 7.31
N LEU A 124 -6.05 -22.10 6.89
CA LEU A 124 -4.85 -21.29 7.08
C LEU A 124 -4.62 -20.89 8.53
N GLN A 125 -5.68 -20.73 9.32
CA GLN A 125 -5.56 -20.50 10.76
C GLN A 125 -4.97 -21.74 11.46
N VAL A 126 -5.47 -22.92 11.11
CA VAL A 126 -4.98 -24.19 11.65
C VAL A 126 -3.53 -24.46 11.26
N CYS A 127 -3.11 -24.11 10.03
CA CYS A 127 -1.71 -24.14 9.63
C CYS A 127 -0.84 -23.13 10.40
N ALA A 128 -1.42 -21.98 10.80
CA ALA A 128 -0.73 -20.97 11.59
C ALA A 128 -0.49 -21.43 13.03
N ASP A 129 -1.48 -22.09 13.63
CA ASP A 129 -1.41 -22.54 15.02
C ASP A 129 -0.46 -23.73 15.19
N THR A 130 -0.27 -24.52 14.13
CA THR A 130 0.48 -25.78 14.18
C THR A 130 1.93 -25.65 13.73
N TRP A 131 2.31 -24.48 13.19
CA TRP A 131 3.67 -24.16 12.77
C TRP A 131 4.36 -25.25 11.92
N SER A 132 3.57 -25.98 11.11
CA SER A 132 4.04 -27.12 10.34
C SER A 132 4.17 -26.78 8.85
N LEU A 133 5.41 -26.79 8.35
CA LEU A 133 5.69 -26.58 6.92
C LEU A 133 5.04 -27.63 6.00
N PRO A 134 5.07 -28.95 6.32
CA PRO A 134 4.36 -29.96 5.54
C PRO A 134 2.85 -29.70 5.43
N SER A 135 2.21 -29.29 6.51
CA SER A 135 0.77 -28.99 6.53
C SER A 135 0.46 -27.74 5.69
N LEU A 136 1.26 -26.68 5.83
CA LEU A 136 1.12 -25.47 5.01
C LEU A 136 1.35 -25.72 3.52
N ARG A 137 2.31 -26.58 3.15
CA ARG A 137 2.56 -26.97 1.74
C ARG A 137 1.41 -27.78 1.16
N ARG A 138 0.83 -28.69 1.94
CA ARG A 138 -0.37 -29.44 1.55
C ARG A 138 -1.55 -28.49 1.34
N ALA A 139 -1.87 -27.66 2.32
CA ALA A 139 -2.94 -26.65 2.23
C ALA A 139 -2.76 -25.71 1.03
N HIS A 140 -1.53 -25.22 0.78
CA HIS A 140 -1.24 -24.37 -0.37
C HIS A 140 -1.49 -25.09 -1.71
N ARG A 141 -1.11 -26.37 -1.84
CA ARG A 141 -1.40 -27.15 -3.06
C ARG A 141 -2.91 -27.31 -3.27
N LEU A 142 -3.65 -27.64 -2.21
CA LEU A 142 -5.10 -27.77 -2.28
C LEU A 142 -5.74 -26.47 -2.78
N LEU A 143 -5.43 -25.35 -2.12
CA LEU A 143 -5.95 -24.02 -2.51
C LEU A 143 -5.56 -23.59 -3.94
N THR A 144 -4.49 -24.15 -4.51
CA THR A 144 -4.04 -23.84 -5.88
C THR A 144 -4.64 -24.78 -6.93
N SER A 145 -4.96 -26.02 -6.56
CA SER A 145 -5.58 -27.03 -7.43
C SER A 145 -7.09 -26.88 -7.56
N THR A 146 -7.75 -26.42 -6.49
CA THR A 146 -9.22 -26.30 -6.42
C THR A 146 -9.78 -25.13 -7.24
N SER A 147 -8.99 -24.10 -7.50
CA SER A 147 -9.51 -22.86 -8.05
C SER A 147 -9.11 -22.65 -9.51
N GLY A 148 -10.06 -22.87 -10.44
CA GLY A 148 -9.99 -22.32 -11.80
C GLY A 148 -9.99 -20.78 -11.82
N SER A 149 -10.30 -20.14 -10.69
CA SER A 149 -10.20 -18.71 -10.41
C SER A 149 -8.93 -18.39 -9.59
N ALA A 150 -8.28 -17.26 -9.82
CA ALA A 150 -7.08 -16.88 -9.09
C ALA A 150 -7.35 -16.73 -7.57
N ILE A 151 -6.52 -17.36 -6.71
CA ILE A 151 -6.61 -17.26 -5.25
C ILE A 151 -6.75 -15.78 -4.81
N PRO A 152 -7.73 -15.44 -3.94
CA PRO A 152 -7.91 -14.09 -3.43
C PRO A 152 -6.62 -13.54 -2.80
N ALA A 153 -6.33 -12.25 -3.03
CA ALA A 153 -5.10 -11.62 -2.54
C ALA A 153 -4.89 -11.76 -1.00
N PRO A 154 -5.94 -11.67 -0.16
CA PRO A 154 -5.78 -11.83 1.29
C PRO A 154 -5.30 -13.23 1.70
N VAL A 155 -5.82 -14.28 1.06
CA VAL A 155 -5.47 -15.68 1.31
C VAL A 155 -4.01 -15.93 0.92
N LEU A 156 -3.61 -15.43 -0.26
CA LEU A 156 -2.25 -15.52 -0.77
C LEU A 156 -1.22 -14.80 0.11
N HIS A 157 -1.55 -13.59 0.59
CA HIS A 157 -0.70 -12.84 1.52
C HIS A 157 -0.53 -13.58 2.85
N ARG A 158 -1.59 -14.22 3.34
CA ARG A 158 -1.56 -15.02 4.59
C ARG A 158 -0.67 -16.26 4.43
N ILE A 159 -0.79 -17.01 3.34
CA ILE A 159 0.10 -18.13 3.02
C ILE A 159 1.57 -17.67 2.95
N ALA A 160 1.85 -16.58 2.22
CA ALA A 160 3.21 -16.05 2.11
C ALA A 160 3.78 -15.64 3.48
N THR A 161 2.97 -15.02 4.33
CA THR A 161 3.34 -14.64 5.69
C THR A 161 3.66 -15.86 6.56
N LEU A 162 2.86 -16.93 6.47
CA LEU A 162 3.12 -18.17 7.19
C LEU A 162 4.42 -18.85 6.75
N TYR A 163 4.70 -18.90 5.44
CA TYR A 163 5.98 -19.40 4.95
C TYR A 163 7.18 -18.57 5.44
N LEU A 164 7.04 -17.24 5.51
CA LEU A 164 8.09 -16.37 6.07
C LEU A 164 8.30 -16.63 7.56
N LYS A 165 7.22 -16.76 8.34
CA LYS A 165 7.27 -17.09 9.77
C LYS A 165 7.95 -18.44 10.02
N LEU A 166 7.76 -19.40 9.12
CA LEU A 166 8.40 -20.72 9.17
C LEU A 166 9.79 -20.78 8.52
N GLY A 167 10.35 -19.65 8.09
CA GLY A 167 11.69 -19.57 7.49
C GLY A 167 11.79 -20.06 6.04
N ALA A 168 10.69 -20.51 5.43
CA ALA A 168 10.64 -20.99 4.04
C ALA A 168 10.54 -19.83 3.02
N ARG A 169 11.60 -19.01 2.94
CA ARG A 169 11.65 -17.80 2.08
C ARG A 169 11.43 -18.10 0.60
N GLY A 170 11.88 -19.27 0.12
CA GLY A 170 11.69 -19.69 -1.27
C GLY A 170 10.23 -19.99 -1.61
N ASP A 171 9.49 -20.61 -0.69
CA ASP A 171 8.07 -20.91 -0.87
C ASP A 171 7.22 -19.64 -0.77
N ALA A 172 7.53 -18.75 0.18
CA ALA A 172 6.90 -17.43 0.28
C ALA A 172 7.07 -16.61 -1.02
N ARG A 173 8.28 -16.64 -1.60
CA ARG A 173 8.56 -15.98 -2.88
C ARG A 173 7.71 -16.57 -4.01
N ARG A 174 7.66 -17.90 -4.13
CA ARG A 174 6.85 -18.58 -5.16
C ARG A 174 5.38 -18.19 -5.07
N VAL A 175 4.81 -18.16 -3.87
CA VAL A 175 3.41 -17.74 -3.62
C VAL A 175 3.15 -16.32 -4.13
N LEU A 176 4.06 -15.39 -3.86
CA LEU A 176 3.93 -13.99 -4.29
C LEU A 176 4.16 -13.81 -5.80
N GLU A 177 5.06 -14.60 -6.38
CA GLU A 177 5.40 -14.53 -7.80
C GLU A 177 4.35 -15.21 -8.71
N GLU A 178 3.65 -16.23 -8.23
CA GLU A 178 2.63 -16.98 -9.01
C GLU A 178 1.53 -16.05 -9.55
N ARG A 179 1.04 -15.12 -8.72
CA ARG A 179 0.07 -14.09 -9.14
C ARG A 179 0.64 -13.10 -10.15
N THR A 180 1.94 -12.85 -10.07
CA THR A 180 2.66 -11.94 -10.98
C THR A 180 2.85 -12.58 -12.36
N ARG A 181 2.92 -13.91 -12.45
CA ARG A 181 3.08 -14.66 -13.71
C ARG A 181 1.76 -14.94 -14.44
N ARG A 182 0.63 -15.11 -13.72
CA ARG A 182 -0.69 -15.39 -14.32
C ARG A 182 -1.46 -14.17 -14.81
N ARG A 183 -1.00 -12.96 -14.51
CA ARG A 183 -1.52 -11.76 -15.19
C ARG A 183 -0.84 -11.71 -16.57
N PRO A 184 -1.56 -11.96 -17.68
CA PRO A 184 -0.98 -11.71 -18.99
C PRO A 184 -0.54 -10.25 -19.02
N ALA A 185 0.72 -10.00 -19.40
CA ALA A 185 1.20 -8.65 -19.61
C ALA A 185 0.28 -8.01 -20.64
N ARG A 186 -0.60 -7.10 -20.20
CA ARG A 186 -1.43 -6.34 -21.13
C ARG A 186 -0.48 -5.47 -21.95
N GLU A 187 -0.82 -5.13 -23.19
CA GLU A 187 -0.02 -4.19 -23.99
C GLU A 187 0.24 -2.88 -23.22
N ASP A 188 -0.72 -2.49 -22.38
CA ASP A 188 -0.60 -1.41 -21.39
C ASP A 188 0.59 -1.55 -20.44
N ASP A 189 0.93 -2.77 -19.99
CA ASP A 189 2.05 -3.03 -19.07
C ASP A 189 3.40 -2.76 -19.76
N ALA A 190 3.53 -3.09 -21.05
CA ALA A 190 4.72 -2.81 -21.84
C ALA A 190 4.89 -1.30 -22.08
N ALA A 191 3.80 -0.60 -22.42
CA ALA A 191 3.79 0.85 -22.59
C ALA A 191 4.12 1.58 -21.28
N VAL A 192 3.57 1.13 -20.15
CA VAL A 192 3.88 1.67 -18.81
C VAL A 192 5.35 1.42 -18.45
N GLN A 193 5.89 0.23 -18.74
CA GLN A 193 7.30 -0.09 -18.50
C GLN A 193 8.23 0.77 -19.39
N ALA A 194 7.88 1.00 -20.65
CA ALA A 194 8.61 1.86 -21.56
C ALA A 194 8.66 3.31 -21.03
N LYS A 195 7.52 3.87 -20.65
CA LYS A 195 7.43 5.23 -20.10
C LYS A 195 8.18 5.38 -18.78
N ARG A 196 8.20 4.34 -17.96
CA ARG A 196 9.06 4.28 -16.77
C ARG A 196 10.54 4.38 -17.16
N ARG A 197 11.00 3.56 -18.11
CA ARG A 197 12.41 3.61 -18.57
C ARG A 197 12.78 5.00 -19.11
N GLU A 198 11.91 5.59 -19.91
CA GLU A 198 12.08 6.96 -20.43
C GLU A 198 12.20 7.98 -19.30
N ALA A 199 11.34 7.91 -18.27
CA ALA A 199 11.43 8.81 -17.11
C ALA A 199 12.76 8.66 -16.35
N TYR A 200 13.27 7.44 -16.18
CA TYR A 200 14.58 7.22 -15.56
C TYR A 200 15.74 7.78 -16.40
N THR A 201 15.66 7.63 -17.73
CA THR A 201 16.61 8.28 -18.64
C THR A 201 16.52 9.79 -18.54
N LYS A 202 15.29 10.33 -18.51
CA LYS A 202 15.06 11.75 -18.41
C LYS A 202 15.58 12.35 -17.10
N VAL A 203 15.47 11.65 -15.97
CA VAL A 203 16.08 12.08 -14.70
C VAL A 203 17.60 12.22 -14.84
N ARG A 204 18.28 11.27 -15.51
CA ARG A 204 19.73 11.35 -15.71
C ARG A 204 20.12 12.53 -16.59
N GLU A 205 19.39 12.76 -17.68
CA GLU A 205 19.58 13.93 -18.54
C GLU A 205 19.41 15.24 -17.77
N LEU A 206 18.30 15.37 -17.03
CA LEU A 206 18.03 16.56 -16.23
C LEU A 206 19.11 16.78 -15.18
N HIS A 207 19.58 15.71 -14.52
CA HIS A 207 20.65 15.79 -13.54
C HIS A 207 21.94 16.34 -14.18
N ALA A 208 22.32 15.86 -15.37
CA ALA A 208 23.46 16.39 -16.10
C ALA A 208 23.27 17.87 -16.49
N GLN A 209 22.08 18.25 -16.96
CA GLN A 209 21.76 19.63 -17.33
C GLN A 209 21.83 20.59 -16.15
N ILE A 210 21.23 20.23 -15.00
CA ILE A 210 21.28 21.10 -13.83
C ILE A 210 22.68 21.15 -13.21
N ARG A 211 23.46 20.06 -13.28
CA ARG A 211 24.89 20.04 -12.88
C ARG A 211 25.69 21.05 -13.72
N ALA A 212 25.49 21.07 -15.04
CA ALA A 212 26.08 22.06 -15.92
C ALA A 212 25.60 23.49 -15.62
N ALA A 213 24.38 23.65 -15.09
CA ALA A 213 23.84 24.93 -14.62
C ALA A 213 24.25 25.30 -13.18
N GLY A 214 25.19 24.57 -12.55
CA GLY A 214 25.73 24.88 -11.23
C GLY A 214 25.06 24.17 -10.05
N TYR A 215 24.24 23.15 -10.29
CA TYR A 215 23.69 22.31 -9.22
C TYR A 215 24.78 21.47 -8.54
N VAL A 216 24.86 21.55 -7.21
CA VAL A 216 25.69 20.69 -6.37
C VAL A 216 24.77 19.91 -5.42
N PRO A 217 24.79 18.57 -5.42
CA PRO A 217 23.98 17.78 -4.50
C PRO A 217 24.33 18.04 -3.04
N ASP A 218 23.31 18.26 -2.20
CA ASP A 218 23.49 18.42 -0.76
C ASP A 218 23.19 17.09 -0.04
N THR A 219 24.24 16.29 0.18
CA THR A 219 24.15 14.92 0.72
C THR A 219 23.67 14.87 2.17
N ARG A 220 23.64 15.99 2.89
CA ARG A 220 23.08 16.09 4.25
C ARG A 220 21.58 15.72 4.32
N TYR A 221 20.88 15.77 3.19
CA TYR A 221 19.48 15.35 3.07
C TYR A 221 19.29 13.84 2.90
N VAL A 222 20.37 13.05 2.89
CA VAL A 222 20.34 11.58 2.90
C VAL A 222 20.85 11.08 4.25
N LEU A 223 19.94 10.55 5.07
CA LEU A 223 20.25 10.07 6.43
C LEU A 223 20.84 8.66 6.47
N HIS A 224 20.90 7.97 5.33
CA HIS A 224 21.49 6.65 5.26
C HIS A 224 23.01 6.75 5.39
N ASP A 225 23.59 5.89 6.23
CA ASP A 225 25.04 5.78 6.40
C ASP A 225 25.63 4.97 5.25
N ILE A 226 25.92 5.67 4.15
CA ILE A 226 26.48 5.16 2.91
C ILE A 226 27.47 6.17 2.34
N ASP A 227 28.30 5.74 1.39
CA ASP A 227 29.29 6.62 0.75
C ASP A 227 28.66 7.87 0.11
N GLU A 228 29.39 8.98 0.09
CA GLU A 228 28.91 10.26 -0.42
C GLU A 228 28.44 10.20 -1.88
N ASP A 229 29.11 9.43 -2.72
CA ASP A 229 28.68 9.17 -4.11
C ASP A 229 27.34 8.43 -4.16
N ALA A 230 27.11 7.49 -3.23
CA ALA A 230 25.86 6.78 -3.12
C ALA A 230 24.73 7.71 -2.62
N LYS A 231 25.01 8.62 -1.68
CA LYS A 231 24.06 9.67 -1.26
C LYS A 231 23.71 10.60 -2.42
N ALA A 232 24.69 11.08 -3.18
CA ALA A 232 24.46 11.93 -4.35
C ALA A 232 23.58 11.24 -5.40
N ARG A 233 23.82 9.93 -5.65
CA ARG A 233 22.95 9.12 -6.52
C ARG A 233 21.54 8.96 -5.94
N ALA A 234 21.39 8.77 -4.64
CA ALA A 234 20.07 8.66 -3.99
C ALA A 234 19.23 9.93 -4.19
N LEU A 235 19.83 11.11 -4.01
CA LEU A 235 19.17 12.40 -4.24
C LEU A 235 18.65 12.53 -5.68
N MET A 236 19.40 12.04 -6.67
CA MET A 236 18.99 12.05 -8.08
C MET A 236 17.67 11.31 -8.31
N TYR A 237 17.42 10.25 -7.54
CA TYR A 237 16.22 9.41 -7.67
C TYR A 237 15.16 9.69 -6.62
N HIS A 238 15.22 10.86 -5.96
CA HIS A 238 14.09 11.30 -5.14
C HIS A 238 12.80 11.36 -5.95
N SER A 239 11.71 11.04 -5.27
CA SER A 239 10.39 10.86 -5.87
C SER A 239 9.89 12.09 -6.63
N GLU A 240 10.26 13.29 -6.18
CA GLU A 240 9.94 14.57 -6.83
C GLU A 240 10.58 14.68 -8.20
N ARG A 241 11.85 14.30 -8.32
CA ARG A 241 12.60 14.36 -9.59
C ARG A 241 12.08 13.34 -10.58
N LEU A 242 11.79 12.13 -10.11
CA LEU A 242 11.16 11.09 -10.93
C LEU A 242 9.77 11.52 -11.42
N ALA A 243 8.95 12.14 -10.55
CA ALA A 243 7.64 12.64 -10.94
C ALA A 243 7.73 13.75 -11.99
N ILE A 244 8.66 14.69 -11.83
CA ILE A 244 8.89 15.76 -12.81
C ILE A 244 9.38 15.18 -14.14
N ALA A 245 10.37 14.29 -14.11
CA ALA A 245 10.88 13.65 -15.32
C ALA A 245 9.80 12.87 -16.07
N PHE A 246 8.99 12.10 -15.35
CA PHE A 246 7.83 11.41 -15.93
C PHE A 246 6.83 12.41 -16.52
N GLY A 247 6.55 13.51 -15.82
CA GLY A 247 5.69 14.60 -16.31
C GLY A 247 6.22 15.23 -17.59
N LEU A 248 7.53 15.47 -17.69
CA LEU A 248 8.18 16.04 -18.87
C LEU A 248 8.10 15.10 -20.08
N VAL A 249 8.31 13.80 -19.87
CA VAL A 249 8.17 12.78 -20.93
C VAL A 249 6.71 12.62 -21.35
N SER A 250 5.77 12.77 -20.42
CA SER A 250 4.36 12.48 -20.66
C SER A 250 3.54 13.66 -21.17
N THR A 251 4.10 14.87 -21.25
CA THR A 251 3.35 16.08 -21.61
C THR A 251 4.08 16.93 -22.66
N PRO A 252 3.34 17.60 -23.56
CA PRO A 252 3.94 18.46 -24.58
C PRO A 252 4.83 19.57 -23.99
N PRO A 253 5.90 19.98 -24.70
CA PRO A 253 6.73 21.15 -24.35
C PRO A 253 5.90 22.37 -23.92
N GLY A 254 6.38 23.13 -22.92
CA GLY A 254 5.68 24.29 -22.38
C GLY A 254 4.52 23.99 -21.42
N THR A 255 4.01 22.75 -21.38
CA THR A 255 2.91 22.40 -20.46
C THR A 255 3.36 22.50 -19.00
N PRO A 256 2.67 23.28 -18.14
CA PRO A 256 2.98 23.35 -16.71
C PRO A 256 2.81 21.99 -16.02
N LEU A 257 3.73 21.66 -15.11
CA LEU A 257 3.68 20.41 -14.37
C LEU A 257 3.16 20.63 -12.96
N ARG A 258 2.34 19.69 -12.47
CA ARG A 258 1.83 19.68 -11.09
C ARG A 258 2.20 18.37 -10.42
N VAL A 259 2.95 18.45 -9.31
CA VAL A 259 3.41 17.31 -8.52
C VAL A 259 2.81 17.38 -7.12
N MET A 260 2.06 16.36 -6.74
CA MET A 260 1.45 16.25 -5.42
C MET A 260 2.28 15.30 -4.54
N LYS A 261 2.83 15.83 -3.44
CA LYS A 261 3.64 15.10 -2.46
C LYS A 261 2.94 15.08 -1.09
N ASN A 262 3.05 13.94 -0.40
CA ASN A 262 2.51 13.77 0.95
C ASN A 262 3.50 14.19 2.06
N LEU A 263 4.79 14.31 1.71
CA LEU A 263 5.86 14.73 2.61
C LEU A 263 6.35 16.12 2.20
N ARG A 264 6.95 16.86 3.13
CA ARG A 264 7.65 18.12 2.85
C ARG A 264 8.72 17.89 1.79
N ILE A 265 8.92 18.86 0.89
CA ILE A 265 10.04 18.80 -0.06
C ILE A 265 11.37 18.96 0.71
N CYS A 266 12.38 18.14 0.40
CA CYS A 266 13.70 18.32 0.99
C CYS A 266 14.42 19.52 0.34
N GLY A 267 15.37 20.14 1.05
CA GLY A 267 16.04 21.35 0.55
C GLY A 267 16.83 21.11 -0.73
N ASP A 268 17.48 19.96 -0.86
CA ASP A 268 18.18 19.57 -2.10
C ASP A 268 17.21 19.44 -3.30
N CYS A 269 16.06 18.78 -3.13
CA CYS A 269 15.06 18.71 -4.19
C CYS A 269 14.47 20.08 -4.49
N HIS A 270 14.23 20.90 -3.49
CA HIS A 270 13.77 22.28 -3.70
C HIS A 270 14.73 23.06 -4.62
N ASN A 271 16.04 23.00 -4.35
CA ASN A 271 17.06 23.65 -5.17
C ASN A 271 17.19 23.04 -6.57
N ALA A 272 17.13 21.72 -6.69
CA ALA A 272 17.17 21.07 -7.99
C ALA A 272 15.95 21.42 -8.84
N VAL A 273 14.74 21.47 -8.27
CA VAL A 273 13.51 21.77 -9.03
C VAL A 273 13.52 23.19 -9.58
N LYS A 274 14.09 24.16 -8.87
CA LYS A 274 14.34 25.52 -9.42
C LYS A 274 15.12 25.44 -10.73
N LEU A 275 16.25 24.75 -10.72
CA LEU A 275 17.12 24.61 -11.89
C LEU A 275 16.44 23.78 -12.99
N ILE A 276 15.71 22.72 -12.62
CA ILE A 276 14.92 21.93 -13.58
C ILE A 276 13.88 22.81 -14.28
N ALA A 277 13.15 23.65 -13.55
CA ALA A 277 12.17 24.57 -14.12
C ALA A 277 12.81 25.54 -15.13
N LYS A 278 14.03 26.03 -14.82
CA LYS A 278 14.82 26.89 -15.70
C LYS A 278 15.27 26.17 -16.97
N VAL A 279 15.95 25.01 -16.84
CA VAL A 279 16.50 24.29 -18.01
C VAL A 279 15.42 23.65 -18.87
N ALA A 280 14.29 23.25 -18.28
CA ALA A 280 13.14 22.72 -19.01
C ALA A 280 12.27 23.83 -19.64
N GLY A 281 12.47 25.10 -19.25
CA GLY A 281 11.66 26.23 -19.70
C GLY A 281 10.17 26.06 -19.34
N ARG A 282 9.87 25.53 -18.15
CA ARG A 282 8.50 25.20 -17.74
C ARG A 282 8.23 25.58 -16.30
N GLU A 283 7.01 26.06 -16.04
CA GLU A 283 6.51 26.19 -14.68
C GLU A 283 6.25 24.82 -14.07
N ILE A 284 6.76 24.61 -12.86
CA ILE A 284 6.53 23.40 -12.08
C ILE A 284 5.91 23.82 -10.75
N VAL A 285 4.74 23.27 -10.44
CA VAL A 285 4.06 23.49 -9.16
C VAL A 285 4.16 22.22 -8.34
N VAL A 286 4.80 22.29 -7.18
CA VAL A 286 4.86 21.18 -6.23
C VAL A 286 4.02 21.53 -5.02
N ARG A 287 3.00 20.72 -4.76
CA ARG A 287 2.24 20.76 -3.50
C ARG A 287 2.85 19.75 -2.55
N ASP A 288 3.36 20.22 -1.41
CA ASP A 288 3.71 19.36 -0.30
C ASP A 288 2.65 19.42 0.81
N ASN A 289 2.93 18.82 1.97
CA ASN A 289 2.00 18.81 3.10
C ASN A 289 1.86 20.14 3.85
N LYS A 290 2.64 21.17 3.49
CA LYS A 290 2.61 22.49 4.13
C LYS A 290 2.12 23.58 3.18
N ARG A 291 2.54 23.58 1.91
CA ARG A 291 2.27 24.67 0.97
C ARG A 291 2.39 24.25 -0.50
N PHE A 292 2.12 25.21 -1.37
CA PHE A 292 2.43 25.15 -2.79
C PHE A 292 3.74 25.90 -3.06
N HIS A 293 4.60 25.25 -3.82
CA HIS A 293 5.85 25.79 -4.34
C HIS A 293 5.69 26.00 -5.83
N HIS A 294 5.77 27.25 -6.29
CA HIS A 294 5.73 27.57 -7.72
C HIS A 294 7.16 27.82 -8.18
N PHE A 295 7.68 26.93 -9.03
CA PHE A 295 9.01 27.02 -9.59
C PHE A 295 8.95 27.55 -11.01
N LYS A 296 9.65 28.65 -11.25
CA LYS A 296 9.74 29.30 -12.55
C LYS A 296 11.07 30.04 -12.66
N ASP A 297 11.74 29.90 -13.81
CA ASP A 297 12.97 30.62 -14.16
C ASP A 297 14.10 30.55 -13.11
N GLY A 298 14.20 29.44 -12.38
CA GLY A 298 15.23 29.26 -11.34
C GLY A 298 14.85 29.78 -9.95
N ALA A 299 13.65 30.30 -9.77
CA ALA A 299 13.14 30.78 -8.49
C ALA A 299 11.98 29.93 -7.98
N CYS A 300 11.71 30.03 -6.67
CA CYS A 300 10.52 29.46 -6.06
C CYS A 300 9.74 30.55 -5.32
N SER A 301 8.41 30.51 -5.40
CA SER A 301 7.52 31.44 -4.68
C SER A 301 7.65 31.41 -3.16
N CYS A 302 8.24 30.37 -2.57
CA CYS A 302 8.36 30.24 -1.11
C CYS A 302 9.54 31.01 -0.49
N GLY A 303 10.39 31.64 -1.31
CA GLY A 303 11.55 32.41 -0.83
C GLY A 303 12.54 31.57 -0.02
N ASP A 304 12.74 30.31 -0.40
CA ASP A 304 13.68 29.39 0.25
C ASP A 304 13.32 28.99 1.69
N TYR A 305 12.04 29.02 2.03
CA TYR A 305 11.57 28.52 3.33
C TYR A 305 11.25 27.00 3.34
N TRP A 306 11.50 26.29 2.22
CA TRP A 306 11.08 24.92 1.86
C TRP A 306 10.40 24.15 2.99
#